data_AF-A0A7V3RMJ0-F1
#
_entry.id   AF-A0A7V3RMJ0-F1
#
_cell.length_a   1.000
_cell.length_b   1.000
_cell.length_c   1.000
_cell.angle_alpha   90.00
_cell.angle_beta   90.00
_cell.angle_gamma   90.00
#
_symmetry.space_group_name_H-M   'P 1'
#
loop_
_entity.id
_entity.type
_entity.pdbx_description
1 polymer ?
#
loop_
_entity_poly.entity_id
_entity_poly.type
_entity_poly.pdbx_seq_one_letter_code
_entity_poly.pdbx_strand_id
1 'polypeptide(L)'
;MEKSSVYAEGEQEALRYKWIESEKAGCDLGEAAIRRWVQCHWWGYLRARWLEHLQGKRFWVELDRGDFGLLQKKFHDNTLLLDRILDRLKAGQENLDIICWAQTWGIDIEPVLQILEALDINSRRLAHRFDPQS
;
A
#
# COMPACT_ATOMS: atom_id res chain seq x y z
N MET A 1 -11.30 17.90 -4.54
CA MET A 1 -10.64 16.59 -4.43
C MET A 1 -11.68 15.61 -3.90
N GLU A 2 -11.93 14.54 -4.64
CA GLU A 2 -12.84 13.48 -4.23
C GLU A 2 -12.25 12.71 -3.04
N LYS A 3 -13.08 12.39 -2.05
CA LYS A 3 -12.65 11.70 -0.83
C LYS A 3 -13.07 10.24 -0.96
N SER A 4 -12.12 9.32 -0.83
CA SER A 4 -12.37 7.87 -0.81
C SER A 4 -12.20 7.31 0.60
N SER A 5 -12.92 6.23 0.91
CA SER A 5 -12.81 5.51 2.19
C SER A 5 -12.18 4.14 1.96
N VAL A 6 -11.11 3.87 2.71
CA VAL A 6 -10.41 2.58 2.72
C VAL A 6 -11.35 1.48 3.20
N TYR A 7 -12.20 1.76 4.18
CA TYR A 7 -13.14 0.78 4.70
C TYR A 7 -14.26 0.50 3.71
N ALA A 8 -14.87 1.54 3.12
CA ALA A 8 -15.97 1.35 2.16
C ALA A 8 -15.51 0.62 0.89
N GLU A 9 -14.36 0.97 0.32
CA GLU A 9 -13.81 0.23 -0.83
C GLU A 9 -13.31 -1.16 -0.43
N GLY A 10 -12.74 -1.32 0.78
CA GLY A 10 -12.30 -2.62 1.29
C GLY A 10 -13.46 -3.61 1.48
N GLU A 11 -14.60 -3.13 1.98
CA GLU A 11 -15.83 -3.92 2.09
C GLU A 11 -16.32 -4.39 0.71
N GLN A 12 -16.31 -3.51 -0.29
CA GLN A 12 -16.68 -3.86 -1.66
C GLN A 12 -15.74 -4.92 -2.26
N GLU A 13 -14.43 -4.79 -2.06
CA GLU A 13 -13.44 -5.79 -2.49
C GLU A 13 -13.63 -7.14 -1.78
N ALA A 14 -13.93 -7.14 -0.47
CA ALA A 14 -14.22 -8.35 0.28
C ALA A 14 -15.50 -9.03 -0.22
N LEU A 15 -16.57 -8.27 -0.48
CA LEU A 15 -17.82 -8.78 -1.05
C LEU A 15 -17.60 -9.38 -2.44
N ARG A 16 -16.80 -8.71 -3.28
CA ARG A 16 -16.41 -9.21 -4.59
C ARG A 16 -15.62 -10.51 -4.49
N TYR A 17 -14.67 -10.59 -3.56
CA TYR A 17 -13.92 -11.82 -3.28
C TYR A 17 -14.85 -12.96 -2.85
N LYS A 18 -15.79 -12.70 -1.92
CA LYS A 18 -16.79 -13.70 -1.51
C LYS A 18 -17.58 -14.22 -2.69
N TRP A 19 -18.06 -13.32 -3.55
CA TRP A 19 -18.82 -13.71 -4.74
C TRP A 19 -18.00 -14.64 -5.64
N ILE A 20 -16.76 -14.24 -6.00
CA ILE A 20 -15.88 -15.04 -6.86
C ILE A 20 -15.61 -16.43 -6.26
N GLU A 21 -15.33 -16.52 -4.96
CA GLU A 21 -15.03 -17.79 -4.32
C GLU A 21 -16.28 -18.67 -4.15
N SER A 22 -17.45 -18.06 -3.95
CA SER A 22 -18.73 -18.79 -3.88
C SER A 22 -19.11 -19.39 -5.24
N GLU A 23 -18.90 -18.64 -6.33
CA GLU A 23 -19.10 -19.14 -7.70
C GLU A 23 -18.18 -20.34 -7.99
N LYS A 24 -16.91 -20.29 -7.57
CA LYS A 24 -15.97 -21.41 -7.73
C LYS A 24 -16.37 -22.64 -6.90
N ALA A 25 -16.92 -22.43 -5.71
CA ALA A 25 -17.35 -23.51 -4.82
C ALA A 25 -18.70 -24.12 -5.19
N GLY A 26 -19.49 -23.43 -6.03
CA GLY A 26 -20.87 -23.82 -6.37
C GLY A 26 -21.87 -23.65 -5.23
N CYS A 27 -21.50 -22.92 -4.17
CA CYS A 27 -22.37 -22.60 -3.03
C CYS A 27 -21.92 -21.30 -2.34
N ASP A 28 -22.82 -20.66 -1.58
CA ASP A 28 -22.48 -19.46 -0.83
C ASP A 28 -21.54 -19.80 0.35
N LEU A 29 -20.35 -19.20 0.34
CA LEU A 29 -19.36 -19.35 1.40
C LEU A 29 -19.60 -18.40 2.58
N GLY A 30 -20.51 -17.43 2.43
CA GLY A 30 -20.90 -16.50 3.47
C GLY A 30 -19.72 -15.74 4.10
N GLU A 31 -19.83 -15.50 5.40
CA GLU A 31 -18.82 -14.75 6.18
C GLU A 31 -17.44 -15.41 6.26
N ALA A 32 -17.35 -16.71 5.98
CA ALA A 32 -16.06 -17.40 6.00
C ALA A 32 -15.12 -16.87 4.90
N ALA A 33 -15.67 -16.53 3.73
CA ALA A 33 -14.89 -15.93 2.63
C ALA A 33 -14.43 -14.51 2.97
N ILE A 34 -15.27 -13.71 3.64
CA ILE A 34 -14.90 -12.36 4.09
C ILE A 34 -13.75 -12.42 5.10
N ARG A 35 -13.86 -13.30 6.11
CA ARG A 35 -12.77 -13.50 7.08
C ARG A 35 -11.46 -13.93 6.41
N ARG A 36 -11.54 -14.82 5.42
CA ARG A 36 -10.36 -15.23 4.64
C ARG A 36 -9.77 -14.05 3.87
N TRP A 37 -10.59 -13.20 3.27
CA TRP A 37 -10.10 -12.00 2.58
C TRP A 37 -9.37 -11.06 3.53
N VAL A 38 -9.94 -10.81 4.72
CA VAL A 38 -9.29 -9.97 5.73
C VAL A 38 -7.93 -10.56 6.13
N GLN A 39 -7.87 -11.88 6.37
CA GLN A 39 -6.62 -12.55 6.77
C GLN A 39 -5.55 -12.54 5.67
N CYS A 40 -5.94 -12.74 4.41
CA CYS A 40 -4.98 -12.95 3.32
C CYS A 40 -4.67 -11.69 2.50
N HIS A 41 -5.59 -10.72 2.46
CA HIS A 41 -5.54 -9.63 1.47
C HIS A 41 -5.60 -8.23 2.07
N TRP A 42 -6.09 -8.07 3.32
CA TRP A 42 -6.28 -6.75 3.93
C TRP A 42 -5.01 -5.89 3.93
N TRP A 43 -3.89 -6.45 4.38
CA TRP A 43 -2.64 -5.69 4.49
C TRP A 43 -2.07 -5.27 3.14
N GLY A 44 -2.19 -6.12 2.12
CA GLY A 44 -1.79 -5.79 0.75
C GLY A 44 -2.67 -4.68 0.16
N TYR A 45 -3.99 -4.80 0.35
CA TYR A 45 -4.97 -3.78 -0.05
C TYR A 45 -4.67 -2.43 0.63
N LEU A 46 -4.52 -2.43 1.96
CA LEU A 46 -4.28 -1.23 2.76
C LEU A 46 -2.96 -0.55 2.35
N ARG A 47 -1.89 -1.33 2.16
CA ARG A 47 -0.58 -0.83 1.72
C ARG A 47 -0.68 -0.17 0.34
N ALA A 48 -1.45 -0.72 -0.60
CA ALA A 48 -1.65 -0.10 -1.91
C ALA A 48 -2.33 1.29 -1.79
N ARG A 49 -3.36 1.41 -0.95
CA ARG A 49 -4.11 2.68 -0.78
C ARG A 49 -3.28 3.72 -0.04
N TRP A 50 -2.50 3.27 0.93
CA TRP A 50 -1.51 4.09 1.59
C TRP A 50 -0.45 4.65 0.63
N LEU A 51 0.07 3.84 -0.30
CA LEU A 51 0.99 4.34 -1.33
C LEU A 51 0.34 5.39 -2.23
N GLU A 52 -0.91 5.18 -2.65
CA GLU A 52 -1.66 6.18 -3.44
C GLU A 52 -1.82 7.50 -2.67
N HIS A 53 -2.07 7.43 -1.36
CA HIS A 53 -2.18 8.59 -0.48
C HIS A 53 -0.87 9.38 -0.38
N LEU A 54 0.22 8.67 -0.12
CA LEU A 54 1.55 9.26 -0.02
C LEU A 54 2.04 9.88 -1.33
N GLN A 55 1.66 9.29 -2.46
CA GLN A 55 1.90 9.85 -3.80
C GLN A 55 1.00 11.06 -4.12
N GLY A 56 -0.03 11.32 -3.31
CA GLY A 56 -1.00 12.38 -3.58
C GLY A 56 -2.00 12.03 -4.70
N LYS A 57 -2.10 10.77 -5.11
CA LYS A 57 -2.95 10.32 -6.23
C LYS A 57 -4.41 10.25 -5.84
N ARG A 58 -4.70 9.71 -4.65
CA ARG A 58 -6.05 9.59 -4.11
C ARG A 58 -6.04 9.86 -2.62
N PHE A 59 -6.99 10.65 -2.18
CA PHE A 59 -7.14 10.98 -0.77
C PHE A 59 -8.05 9.97 -0.08
N TRP A 60 -7.52 9.37 0.98
CA TRP A 60 -8.14 8.30 1.74
C TRP A 60 -8.42 8.83 3.15
N VAL A 61 -9.69 8.86 3.55
CA VAL A 61 -10.11 9.62 4.73
C VAL A 61 -9.62 9.04 6.05
N GLU A 62 -9.34 7.74 6.09
CA GLU A 62 -8.82 7.02 7.26
C GLU A 62 -7.29 7.20 7.42
N LEU A 63 -6.61 7.71 6.40
CA LEU A 63 -5.18 7.97 6.45
C LEU A 63 -4.88 9.39 6.93
N ASP A 64 -3.64 9.62 7.36
CA ASP A 64 -3.28 10.92 7.93
C ASP A 64 -3.35 12.01 6.87
N ARG A 65 -4.04 13.12 7.15
CA ARG A 65 -4.04 14.27 6.24
C ARG A 65 -2.64 14.82 5.98
N GLY A 66 -1.74 14.75 6.96
CA GLY A 66 -0.36 15.21 6.84
C GLY A 66 0.47 14.37 5.88
N ASP A 67 0.06 13.13 5.63
CA ASP A 67 0.76 12.20 4.75
C ASP A 67 0.42 12.41 3.27
N PHE A 68 -0.66 13.12 2.97
CA PHE A 68 -1.11 13.27 1.61
C PHE A 68 -0.08 14.02 0.74
N GLY A 69 0.41 13.33 -0.29
CA GLY A 69 1.44 13.84 -1.19
C GLY A 69 2.81 14.04 -0.52
N LEU A 70 3.04 13.44 0.66
CA LEU A 70 4.28 13.62 1.43
C LEU A 70 5.53 13.19 0.64
N LEU A 71 5.45 12.09 -0.11
CA LEU A 71 6.61 11.59 -0.86
C LEU A 71 7.01 12.52 -1.99
N GLN A 72 6.04 13.07 -2.72
CA GLN A 72 6.31 14.04 -3.79
C GLN A 72 6.91 15.34 -3.24
N LYS A 73 6.46 15.80 -2.07
CA LYS A 73 7.04 16.99 -1.43
C LYS A 73 8.46 16.72 -0.93
N LYS A 74 8.67 15.60 -0.24
CA LYS A 74 9.96 15.24 0.38
C LYS A 74 11.03 14.90 -0.64
N PHE A 75 10.66 14.23 -1.74
CA PHE A 75 11.59 13.75 -2.76
C PHE A 75 11.35 14.39 -4.13
N HIS A 76 10.96 15.68 -4.16
CA HIS A 76 10.67 16.39 -5.40
C HIS A 76 11.83 16.35 -6.41
N ASP A 77 13.07 16.52 -5.94
CA ASP A 77 14.28 16.41 -6.76
C ASP A 77 14.56 14.99 -7.27
N ASN A 78 14.00 13.97 -6.61
CA ASN A 78 14.19 12.56 -6.90
C ASN A 78 12.90 11.88 -7.39
N THR A 79 11.97 12.62 -7.99
CA THR A 79 10.64 12.12 -8.37
C THR A 79 10.72 10.87 -9.26
N LEU A 80 11.63 10.85 -10.26
CA LEU A 80 11.80 9.70 -11.14
C LEU A 80 12.31 8.46 -10.38
N LEU A 81 13.23 8.65 -9.44
CA LEU A 81 13.77 7.57 -8.61
C LEU A 81 12.68 7.03 -7.67
N LEU A 82 11.92 7.94 -7.04
CA LEU A 82 10.77 7.60 -6.21
C LEU A 82 9.77 6.75 -6.98
N ASP A 83 9.35 7.17 -8.16
CA ASP A 83 8.38 6.41 -8.96
C ASP A 83 8.91 5.02 -9.33
N ARG A 84 10.20 4.89 -9.71
CA ARG A 84 10.82 3.59 -10.00
C ARG A 84 10.85 2.67 -8.77
N ILE A 85 11.17 3.20 -7.60
CA ILE A 85 11.15 2.44 -6.34
C ILE A 85 9.72 2.00 -6.02
N LEU A 86 8.74 2.88 -6.19
CA LEU A 86 7.34 2.58 -5.92
C LEU A 86 6.76 1.54 -6.87
N ASP A 87 7.12 1.57 -8.15
CA ASP A 87 6.71 0.55 -9.13
C ASP A 87 7.30 -0.82 -8.79
N ARG A 88 8.52 -0.87 -8.26
CA ARG A 88 9.16 -2.10 -7.78
C ARG A 88 8.46 -2.68 -6.56
N LEU A 89 8.14 -1.83 -5.57
CA LEU A 89 7.38 -2.25 -4.40
C LEU A 89 5.98 -2.76 -4.79
N LYS A 90 5.33 -2.14 -5.78
CA LYS A 90 4.04 -2.61 -6.32
C LYS A 90 4.15 -3.96 -7.03
N ALA A 91 5.29 -4.24 -7.66
CA ALA A 91 5.59 -5.52 -8.27
C ALA A 91 5.93 -6.62 -7.24
N GLY A 92 5.90 -6.31 -5.94
CA GLY A 92 6.19 -7.25 -4.86
C GLY A 92 7.67 -7.41 -4.53
N GLN A 93 8.53 -6.56 -5.06
CA GLN A 93 9.96 -6.56 -4.70
C GLN A 93 10.17 -6.01 -3.29
N GLU A 94 11.12 -6.59 -2.57
CA GLU A 94 11.48 -6.16 -1.22
C GLU A 94 12.54 -5.05 -1.24
N ASN A 95 12.80 -4.43 -0.08
CA ASN A 95 13.81 -3.38 0.05
C ASN A 95 15.20 -3.87 -0.41
N LEU A 96 15.55 -5.13 -0.15
CA LEU A 96 16.82 -5.71 -0.58
C LEU A 96 16.92 -5.81 -2.11
N ASP A 97 15.85 -6.24 -2.79
CA ASP A 97 15.81 -6.28 -4.26
C ASP A 97 16.03 -4.89 -4.87
N ILE A 98 15.45 -3.86 -4.24
CA ILE A 98 15.59 -2.47 -4.67
C ILE A 98 17.02 -1.96 -4.47
N ILE A 99 17.65 -2.30 -3.34
CA ILE A 99 19.06 -1.96 -3.07
C ILE A 99 19.98 -2.65 -4.08
N CYS A 100 19.80 -3.95 -4.33
CA CYS A 100 20.57 -4.69 -5.32
C CYS A 100 20.36 -4.15 -6.74
N TRP A 101 19.12 -3.76 -7.09
CA TRP A 101 18.82 -3.08 -8.35
C TRP A 101 19.58 -1.76 -8.47
N ALA A 102 19.56 -0.91 -7.43
CA ALA A 102 20.25 0.38 -7.46
C ALA A 102 21.76 0.19 -7.68
N GLN A 103 22.37 -0.75 -6.97
CA GLN A 103 23.79 -1.09 -7.13
C GLN A 103 24.11 -1.59 -8.55
N THR A 104 23.28 -2.50 -9.08
CA THR A 104 23.48 -3.08 -10.43
C THR A 104 23.44 -2.01 -11.53
N TRP A 105 22.62 -0.98 -11.35
CA TRP A 105 22.42 0.10 -12.32
C TRP A 105 23.27 1.35 -12.04
N GLY A 106 24.15 1.31 -11.03
CA GLY A 106 25.00 2.45 -10.66
C GLY A 106 24.22 3.68 -10.17
N ILE A 107 23.03 3.46 -9.60
CA ILE A 107 22.20 4.53 -9.02
C ILE A 107 22.78 4.87 -7.64
N ASP A 108 22.83 6.16 -7.31
CA ASP A 108 23.27 6.61 -5.99
C ASP A 108 22.38 5.99 -4.90
N ILE A 109 23.03 5.34 -3.93
CA ILE A 109 22.34 4.53 -2.92
C ILE A 109 21.73 5.41 -1.83
N GLU A 110 22.30 6.58 -1.57
CA GLU A 110 21.85 7.49 -0.52
C GLU A 110 20.38 7.91 -0.69
N PRO A 111 19.94 8.45 -1.85
CA PRO A 111 18.53 8.79 -2.05
C PRO A 111 17.63 7.55 -2.05
N VAL A 112 18.12 6.37 -2.46
CA VAL A 112 17.36 5.11 -2.39
C VAL A 112 17.06 4.76 -0.94
N LEU A 113 18.07 4.79 -0.07
CA LEU A 113 17.91 4.46 1.36
C LEU A 113 16.97 5.45 2.05
N GLN A 114 17.10 6.75 1.77
CA GLN A 114 16.21 7.78 2.34
C GLN A 114 14.75 7.56 1.95
N ILE A 115 14.48 7.16 0.70
CA ILE A 115 13.13 6.84 0.22
C ILE A 115 12.61 5.59 0.94
N LEU A 116 13.39 4.52 1.01
CA LEU A 116 13.01 3.28 1.67
C LEU A 116 12.75 3.48 3.17
N GLU A 117 13.57 4.26 3.85
CA GLU A 117 13.40 4.61 5.26
C GLU A 117 12.11 5.42 5.48
N ALA A 118 11.84 6.42 4.64
CA ALA A 118 10.60 7.19 4.72
C ALA A 118 9.38 6.28 4.54
N LEU A 119 9.44 5.32 3.63
CA LEU A 119 8.38 4.33 3.42
C LEU A 119 8.22 3.39 4.62
N ASP A 120 9.33 2.93 5.21
CA ASP A 120 9.31 2.05 6.38
C ASP A 120 8.66 2.73 7.61
N ILE A 121 9.08 3.95 7.95
CA ILE A 121 8.52 4.75 9.06
C ILE A 121 7.00 4.90 8.91
N ASN A 122 6.57 5.26 7.70
CA ASN A 122 5.17 5.47 7.39
C ASN A 122 4.38 4.14 7.40
N SER A 123 5.00 3.01 7.04
CA SER A 123 4.36 1.68 7.14
C SER A 123 4.15 1.23 8.58
N ARG A 124 5.08 1.54 9.50
CA ARG A 124 4.92 1.27 10.94
C ARG A 124 3.78 2.11 11.54
N ARG A 125 3.67 3.38 11.13
CA ARG A 125 2.54 4.24 11.53
C ARG A 125 1.20 3.71 11.01
N LEU A 126 1.18 3.18 9.79
CA LEU A 126 0.01 2.53 9.22
C LEU A 126 -0.41 1.32 10.07
N ALA A 127 0.53 0.42 10.40
CA ALA A 127 0.25 -0.75 11.24
C ALA A 127 -0.35 -0.34 12.59
N HIS A 128 0.30 0.59 13.31
CA HIS A 128 -0.19 1.07 14.60
C HIS A 128 -1.60 1.70 14.54
N ARG A 129 -1.98 2.31 13.40
CA ARG A 129 -3.30 2.95 13.26
C ARG A 129 -4.43 1.94 13.02
N PHE A 130 -4.13 0.84 12.36
CA PHE A 130 -5.12 -0.16 11.95
C PHE A 130 -5.04 -1.46 12.74
N ASP A 131 -4.05 -1.61 13.62
CA ASP A 131 -4.07 -2.65 14.63
C ASP A 131 -5.28 -2.43 15.56
N PRO A 132 -6.13 -3.44 15.76
CA PRO A 132 -7.10 -3.40 16.83
C PRO A 132 -6.31 -3.31 18.14
N GLN A 133 -6.45 -2.22 18.88
CA GLN A 133 -6.06 -2.24 20.30
C GLN A 133 -6.83 -3.41 20.93
N SER A 134 -6.07 -4.41 21.39
CA SER A 134 -6.56 -5.63 22.02
C SER A 134 -7.68 -5.39 23.03
#